data_AF-A0A9W5TER1-F1
#
_entry.id   AF-A0A9W5TER1-F1
#
_cell.length_a   1.000
_cell.length_b   1.000
_cell.length_c   1.000
_cell.angle_alpha   90.00
_cell.angle_beta   90.00
_cell.angle_gamma   90.00
#
_symmetry.space_group_name_H-M   'P 1'
#
loop_
_entity.id
_entity.type
_entity.pdbx_description
1 polymer ?
#
loop_
_entity_poly.entity_id
_entity_poly.type
_entity_poly.pdbx_seq_one_letter_code
_entity_poly.pdbx_strand_id
1 'polypeptide(L)'
;MNDKGNDSYDDEETKSFLYRAGRTKQEPVVWPTTGGVRLDQCTTPNVSATPVREDDDYKGPDSRTVAVKISGTTRITRRFSPQSGIGEVFTWVERNITNTDVTFYTLLQTVPNRRFVKYITGCIEMIQNNEAPKDIVNASLEEAGFESHEMFILRCD
;
A
#
# COMPACT_ATOMS: atom_id res chain seq x y z
N MET A 1 64.56 -36.47 35.57
CA MET A 1 64.18 -35.04 35.71
C MET A 1 63.75 -34.51 34.35
N ASN A 2 62.59 -33.87 34.34
CA ASN A 2 61.96 -33.07 33.28
C ASN A 2 61.21 -33.83 32.19
N ASP A 3 60.05 -34.35 32.61
CA ASP A 3 58.85 -34.54 31.80
C ASP A 3 58.27 -33.17 31.43
N LYS A 4 58.14 -32.87 30.13
CA LYS A 4 57.43 -31.68 29.63
C LYS A 4 56.07 -32.14 29.13
N GLY A 5 55.07 -31.99 29.99
CA GLY A 5 53.68 -31.95 29.58
C GLY A 5 53.38 -30.70 28.75
N ASN A 6 52.18 -30.50 28.24
CA ASN A 6 51.02 -31.34 28.01
C ASN A 6 50.15 -30.45 27.10
N ASP A 7 49.64 -31.04 26.04
CA ASP A 7 48.62 -30.56 25.10
C ASP A 7 48.07 -29.13 25.25
N SER A 8 48.22 -28.37 24.17
CA SER A 8 47.50 -27.13 23.88
C SER A 8 46.08 -27.47 23.41
N TYR A 9 45.10 -27.35 24.30
CA TYR A 9 43.69 -27.20 23.91
C TYR A 9 43.21 -25.83 24.37
N ASP A 10 43.19 -24.89 23.44
CA ASP A 10 42.45 -23.64 23.58
C ASP A 10 41.02 -23.94 23.10
N ASP A 11 40.19 -24.41 24.03
CA ASP A 11 38.77 -24.67 23.81
C ASP A 11 38.00 -23.38 24.10
N GLU A 12 38.12 -22.39 23.20
CA GLU A 12 37.16 -21.29 23.16
C GLU A 12 35.84 -21.81 22.62
N GLU A 13 35.06 -22.42 23.52
CA GLU A 13 33.62 -22.57 23.39
C GLU A 13 33.04 -21.25 22.87
N THR A 14 32.57 -21.27 21.63
CA THR A 14 31.70 -20.24 21.07
C THR A 14 30.36 -20.32 21.80
N LYS A 15 30.34 -19.70 22.99
CA LYS A 15 29.19 -19.54 23.86
C LYS A 15 28.06 -18.91 23.06
N SER A 16 27.06 -19.72 22.75
CA SER A 16 25.78 -19.26 22.25
C SER A 16 25.25 -18.17 23.20
N PHE A 17 24.96 -17.00 22.65
CA PHE A 17 24.38 -15.81 23.29
C PHE A 17 23.04 -16.05 24.02
N LEU A 18 22.56 -17.29 24.07
CA LEU A 18 21.33 -17.70 24.73
C LEU A 18 21.55 -18.35 26.11
N TYR A 19 22.78 -18.47 26.62
CA TYR A 19 23.00 -18.90 28.00
C TYR A 19 22.74 -17.77 29.00
N ARG A 20 21.47 -17.53 29.30
CA ARG A 20 21.07 -16.79 30.51
C ARG A 20 20.87 -17.78 31.64
N ALA A 21 21.86 -17.85 32.53
CA ALA A 21 21.77 -18.59 33.79
C ALA A 21 20.64 -18.02 34.69
N GLY A 22 19.91 -18.93 35.33
CA GLY A 22 19.42 -18.75 36.71
C GLY A 22 18.26 -17.77 36.96
N ARG A 23 17.04 -18.31 36.90
CA ARG A 23 15.79 -17.92 37.59
C ARG A 23 15.79 -16.63 38.44
N THR A 24 14.87 -15.73 38.13
CA THR A 24 13.86 -15.21 39.09
C THR A 24 12.57 -14.93 38.32
N LYS A 25 11.42 -15.10 38.98
CA LYS A 25 10.05 -15.05 38.41
C LYS A 25 9.91 -13.93 37.36
N GLN A 26 9.56 -14.28 36.12
CA GLN A 26 9.10 -13.29 35.16
C GLN A 26 7.78 -12.70 35.67
N GLU A 27 7.82 -11.47 36.19
CA GLU A 27 6.61 -10.66 36.31
C GLU A 27 5.96 -10.56 34.93
N PRO A 28 4.61 -10.57 34.84
CA PRO A 28 3.93 -10.39 33.58
C PRO A 28 4.40 -9.08 32.96
N VAL A 29 4.96 -9.16 31.75
CA VAL A 29 5.42 -7.99 30.99
C VAL A 29 4.19 -7.10 30.72
N VAL A 30 4.08 -6.01 31.48
CA VAL A 30 3.07 -4.98 31.26
C VAL A 30 3.56 -4.07 30.14
N TRP A 31 3.00 -4.28 28.94
CA TRP A 31 3.22 -3.38 27.82
C TRP A 31 2.55 -2.03 28.11
N PRO A 32 3.20 -0.89 27.80
CA PRO A 32 2.55 0.42 27.88
C PRO A 32 1.36 0.43 26.91
N THR A 33 0.13 0.54 27.43
CA THR A 33 -1.10 0.61 26.64
C THR A 33 -1.32 1.97 25.98
N THR A 34 -0.39 2.91 26.11
CA THR A 34 -0.51 4.24 25.53
C THR A 34 0.23 4.30 24.20
N GLY A 35 -0.46 3.96 23.11
CA GLY A 35 0.00 4.23 21.74
C GLY A 35 -0.02 3.06 20.75
N GLY A 36 -0.44 1.86 21.16
CA GLY A 36 -0.55 0.70 20.27
C GLY A 36 -1.98 0.15 20.22
N VAL A 37 -2.61 0.16 19.04
CA VAL A 37 -3.87 -0.56 18.82
C VAL A 37 -3.56 -2.06 18.74
N ARG A 38 -4.19 -2.86 19.60
CA ARG A 38 -4.08 -4.32 19.54
C ARG A 38 -4.92 -4.83 18.38
N LEU A 39 -4.40 -5.79 17.61
CA LEU A 39 -5.03 -6.31 16.39
C LEU A 39 -6.43 -6.94 16.64
N ASP A 40 -6.71 -7.33 17.89
CA ASP A 40 -8.00 -7.86 18.38
C ASP A 40 -9.01 -6.77 18.78
N GLN A 41 -8.62 -5.50 18.91
CA GLN A 41 -9.50 -4.39 19.27
C GLN A 41 -10.08 -3.63 18.07
N CYS A 42 -9.71 -4.02 16.84
CA CYS A 42 -10.46 -3.58 15.68
C CYS A 42 -11.81 -4.29 15.69
N THR A 43 -12.81 -3.66 16.31
CA THR A 43 -14.20 -3.82 15.89
C THR A 43 -14.17 -3.68 14.39
N THR A 44 -14.33 -4.80 13.68
CA THR A 44 -14.44 -4.82 12.23
C THR A 44 -15.45 -3.73 11.86
N PRO A 45 -15.06 -2.60 11.24
CA PRO A 45 -16.04 -1.91 10.43
C PRO A 45 -16.47 -2.98 9.43
N ASN A 46 -17.77 -3.22 9.27
CA ASN A 46 -18.27 -4.11 8.23
C ASN A 46 -17.61 -3.70 6.93
N VAL A 47 -16.55 -4.42 6.55
CA VAL A 47 -15.88 -4.25 5.29
C VAL A 47 -16.83 -4.96 4.34
N SER A 48 -17.81 -4.24 3.80
CA SER A 48 -18.39 -4.61 2.53
C SER A 48 -17.30 -4.41 1.48
N ALA A 49 -16.29 -5.27 1.51
CA ALA A 49 -15.45 -5.54 0.36
C ALA A 49 -16.42 -6.18 -0.62
N THR A 50 -17.11 -5.36 -1.40
CA THR A 50 -17.76 -5.83 -2.61
C THR A 50 -16.67 -6.54 -3.40
N PRO A 51 -16.75 -7.87 -3.59
CA PRO A 51 -15.76 -8.58 -4.36
C PRO A 51 -15.80 -7.96 -5.75
N VAL A 52 -14.70 -7.30 -6.15
CA VAL A 52 -14.53 -6.79 -7.50
C VAL A 52 -14.68 -8.01 -8.41
N ARG A 53 -15.71 -8.01 -9.26
CA ARG A 53 -15.99 -9.14 -10.15
C ARG A 53 -14.77 -9.38 -11.03
N GLU A 54 -14.15 -10.56 -10.91
CA GLU A 54 -12.91 -10.91 -11.63
C GLU A 54 -13.06 -10.90 -13.16
N ASP A 55 -14.30 -10.88 -13.67
CA ASP A 55 -14.65 -10.83 -15.09
C ASP A 55 -14.31 -9.48 -15.74
N ASP A 56 -14.27 -8.40 -14.97
CA ASP A 56 -13.99 -7.04 -15.44
C ASP A 56 -12.48 -6.73 -15.55
N ASP A 57 -11.65 -7.71 -15.20
CA ASP A 57 -10.22 -7.56 -15.00
C ASP A 57 -9.45 -7.90 -16.28
N TYR A 58 -8.63 -6.97 -16.77
CA TYR A 58 -7.83 -7.21 -17.97
C TYR A 58 -6.79 -8.32 -17.72
N LYS A 59 -6.74 -9.32 -18.62
CA LYS A 59 -5.89 -10.52 -18.47
C LYS A 59 -4.61 -10.50 -19.33
N GLY A 60 -4.37 -9.43 -20.09
CA GLY A 60 -3.16 -9.31 -20.91
C GLY A 60 -1.89 -9.22 -20.06
N PRO A 61 -0.73 -9.65 -20.59
CA PRO A 61 0.55 -9.61 -19.87
C PRO A 61 1.06 -8.18 -19.62
N ASP A 62 0.58 -7.22 -20.40
CA ASP A 62 0.84 -5.78 -20.32
C ASP A 62 -0.14 -5.05 -19.39
N SER A 63 -0.91 -5.76 -18.57
CA SER A 63 -1.90 -5.16 -17.67
C SER A 63 -1.29 -4.09 -16.74
N ARG A 64 -2.05 -3.02 -16.53
CA ARG A 64 -1.76 -1.98 -15.55
C ARG A 64 -2.56 -2.28 -14.29
N THR A 65 -1.89 -2.75 -13.23
CA THR A 65 -2.54 -3.05 -11.95
C THR A 65 -2.67 -1.75 -11.17
N VAL A 66 -3.90 -1.29 -10.99
CA VAL A 66 -4.19 -0.05 -10.26
C VAL A 66 -4.79 -0.39 -8.90
N ALA A 67 -4.14 0.10 -7.85
CA ALA A 67 -4.62 0.01 -6.48
C ALA A 67 -5.00 1.39 -5.95
N VAL A 68 -6.17 1.51 -5.35
CA VAL A 68 -6.65 2.77 -4.77
C VAL A 68 -7.03 2.55 -3.32
N LYS A 69 -6.40 3.29 -2.41
CA LYS A 69 -6.76 3.37 -1.00
C LYS A 69 -7.85 4.42 -0.84
N ILE A 70 -9.04 3.99 -0.41
CA ILE A 70 -10.22 4.86 -0.31
C ILE A 70 -10.31 5.52 1.07
N SER A 71 -10.35 4.72 2.13
CA SER A 71 -10.49 5.21 3.50
C SER A 71 -9.93 4.19 4.49
N GLY A 72 -9.25 4.65 5.55
CA GLY A 72 -8.70 3.78 6.60
C GLY A 72 -7.91 2.58 6.08
N THR A 73 -8.55 1.41 6.09
CA THR A 73 -8.02 0.11 5.64
C THR A 73 -8.57 -0.36 4.28
N THR A 74 -9.59 0.30 3.72
CA THR A 74 -10.23 -0.10 2.47
C THR A 74 -9.34 0.22 1.28
N ARG A 75 -9.05 -0.83 0.50
CA ARG A 75 -8.30 -0.76 -0.76
C ARG A 75 -9.05 -1.55 -1.83
N ILE A 76 -9.20 -0.93 -2.99
CA ILE A 76 -9.68 -1.59 -4.20
C ILE A 76 -8.50 -1.80 -5.15
N THR A 77 -8.50 -2.89 -5.91
CA THR A 77 -7.46 -3.18 -6.90
C THR A 77 -8.12 -3.76 -8.14
N ARG A 78 -7.68 -3.32 -9.32
CA ARG A 78 -8.17 -3.81 -10.62
C ARG A 78 -7.06 -3.73 -11.66
N ARG A 79 -7.10 -4.64 -12.64
CA ARG A 79 -6.22 -4.60 -13.82
C ARG A 79 -6.92 -3.98 -15.01
N PHE A 80 -6.23 -3.03 -15.63
CA PHE A 80 -6.68 -2.33 -16.82
C PHE A 80 -5.78 -2.63 -18.02
N SER A 81 -6.32 -2.46 -19.23
CA SER A 81 -5.50 -2.42 -20.44
C SER A 81 -4.66 -1.13 -20.44
N PRO A 82 -3.43 -1.12 -20.99
CA PRO A 82 -2.70 0.12 -21.22
C PRO A 82 -3.46 1.15 -22.07
N GLN A 83 -4.35 0.67 -22.93
CA GLN A 83 -5.17 1.49 -23.83
C GLN A 83 -6.48 1.97 -23.19
N SER A 84 -6.82 1.51 -21.98
CA SER A 84 -7.97 2.05 -21.24
C SER A 84 -7.78 3.54 -20.98
N GLY A 85 -8.87 4.31 -21.02
CA GLY A 85 -8.83 5.73 -20.70
C GLY A 85 -8.71 5.98 -19.19
N ILE A 86 -8.05 7.06 -18.78
CA ILE A 86 -7.99 7.45 -17.36
C ILE A 86 -9.38 7.64 -16.74
N GLY A 87 -10.37 8.07 -17.53
CA GLY A 87 -11.77 8.19 -17.10
C GLY A 87 -12.40 6.86 -16.66
N GLU A 88 -11.95 5.72 -17.18
CA GLU A 88 -12.41 4.40 -16.74
C GLU A 88 -11.94 4.08 -15.32
N VAL A 89 -10.73 4.52 -14.94
CA VAL A 89 -10.20 4.36 -13.59
C VAL A 89 -11.05 5.17 -12.61
N PHE A 90 -11.35 6.42 -12.93
CA PHE A 90 -12.23 7.23 -12.08
C PHE A 90 -13.64 6.66 -11.98
N THR A 91 -14.23 6.22 -13.11
CA THR A 91 -15.56 5.59 -13.10
C THR A 91 -15.57 4.32 -12.23
N TRP A 92 -14.48 3.54 -12.28
CA TRP A 92 -14.32 2.37 -11.43
C TRP A 92 -14.20 2.76 -9.95
N VAL A 93 -13.41 3.79 -9.62
CA VAL A 93 -13.29 4.30 -8.24
C VAL A 93 -14.63 4.80 -7.72
N GLU A 94 -15.36 5.58 -8.52
CA GLU A 94 -16.68 6.13 -8.20
C GLU A 94 -17.71 5.05 -7.84
N ARG A 95 -17.66 3.89 -8.52
CA ARG A 95 -18.53 2.74 -8.20
C ARG A 95 -18.23 2.10 -6.85
N ASN A 96 -17.04 2.32 -6.30
CA ASN A 96 -16.57 1.70 -5.06
C ASN A 96 -16.58 2.67 -3.87
N ILE A 97 -17.05 3.91 -4.07
CA ILE A 97 -17.23 4.89 -3.01
C ILE A 97 -18.72 5.19 -2.83
N THR A 98 -19.14 5.43 -1.59
CA THR A 98 -20.48 5.93 -1.31
C THR A 98 -20.55 7.42 -1.61
N ASN A 99 -21.63 7.80 -2.30
CA ASN A 99 -21.91 9.13 -2.84
C ASN A 99 -21.37 10.27 -1.97
N THR A 100 -20.31 10.91 -2.46
CA THR A 100 -19.68 12.08 -1.85
C THR A 100 -20.14 13.30 -2.64
N ASP A 101 -20.81 14.25 -1.96
CA ASP A 101 -21.18 15.56 -2.52
C ASP A 101 -19.94 16.45 -2.69
N VAL A 102 -18.95 15.98 -3.47
CA VAL A 102 -17.63 16.61 -3.64
C VAL A 102 -17.49 17.25 -5.01
N THR A 103 -16.65 18.29 -5.07
CA THR A 103 -16.46 19.08 -6.29
C THR A 103 -15.42 18.48 -7.22
N PHE A 104 -14.49 17.68 -6.68
CA PHE A 104 -13.54 16.89 -7.45
C PHE A 104 -13.00 15.68 -6.67
N TYR A 105 -12.45 14.73 -7.42
CA TYR A 105 -11.76 13.55 -6.92
C TYR A 105 -10.28 13.64 -7.26
N THR A 106 -9.40 13.37 -6.30
CA THR A 106 -7.96 13.32 -6.52
C THR A 106 -7.42 11.93 -6.25
N LEU A 107 -6.75 11.33 -7.24
CA LEU A 107 -5.89 10.16 -7.07
C LEU A 107 -4.46 10.65 -6.87
N LEU A 108 -3.97 10.56 -5.64
CA LEU A 108 -2.64 10.99 -5.24
C LEU A 108 -1.66 9.81 -5.21
N GLN A 109 -0.55 9.94 -5.93
CA GLN A 109 0.62 9.08 -5.82
C GLN A 109 1.78 9.86 -5.18
N THR A 110 2.49 9.23 -4.25
CA THR A 110 3.59 9.88 -3.53
C THR A 110 4.93 9.74 -4.23
N VAL A 111 5.15 8.63 -4.96
CA VAL A 111 6.42 8.33 -5.66
C VAL A 111 6.10 7.66 -7.01
N PRO A 112 6.36 8.32 -8.15
CA PRO A 112 6.62 9.77 -8.26
C PRO A 112 5.44 10.61 -7.74
N ASN A 113 5.69 11.88 -7.41
CA ASN A 113 4.64 12.78 -6.93
C ASN A 113 3.74 13.17 -8.12
N ARG A 114 2.60 12.48 -8.24
CA ARG A 114 1.61 12.69 -9.29
C ARG A 114 0.23 12.79 -8.69
N ARG A 115 -0.60 13.67 -9.25
CA ARG A 115 -1.99 13.83 -8.88
C ARG A 115 -2.83 13.80 -10.14
N PHE A 116 -3.87 12.98 -10.12
CA PHE A 116 -4.89 12.98 -11.15
C PHE A 116 -6.16 13.54 -10.52
N VAL A 117 -6.71 14.61 -11.09
CA VAL A 117 -7.86 15.34 -10.55
C VAL A 117 -9.00 15.24 -11.54
N LYS A 118 -10.13 14.65 -11.14
CA LYS A 118 -11.37 14.64 -11.91
C LYS A 118 -12.37 15.61 -11.32
N TYR A 119 -12.78 16.59 -12.12
CA TYR A 119 -13.78 17.58 -11.74
C TYR A 119 -15.20 17.10 -12.06
N ILE A 120 -16.20 17.67 -11.38
CA ILE A 120 -17.63 17.42 -11.67
C ILE A 120 -18.03 17.74 -13.12
N THR A 121 -17.28 18.61 -13.80
CA THR A 121 -17.49 18.95 -15.21
C THR A 121 -17.12 17.81 -16.17
N GLY A 122 -16.42 16.80 -15.68
CA GLY A 122 -15.89 15.69 -16.47
C GLY A 122 -14.45 15.89 -16.95
N CYS A 123 -13.85 17.06 -16.73
CA CYS A 123 -12.43 17.31 -17.02
C CYS A 123 -11.54 16.47 -16.10
N ILE A 124 -10.41 15.98 -16.64
CA ILE A 124 -9.42 15.23 -15.87
C ILE A 124 -8.04 15.83 -16.13
N GLU A 125 -7.41 16.32 -15.07
CA GLU A 125 -6.08 16.92 -15.14
C GLU A 125 -5.04 16.06 -14.42
N MET A 126 -3.82 16.08 -14.94
CA MET A 126 -2.63 15.53 -14.28
C MET A 126 -1.71 16.66 -13.82
N ILE A 127 -1.26 16.57 -12.58
CA ILE A 127 -0.30 17.49 -11.99
C ILE A 127 0.90 16.66 -11.52
N GLN A 128 2.09 16.98 -12.01
CA GLN A 128 3.33 16.27 -11.69
C GLN A 128 4.44 17.28 -11.39
N ASN A 129 5.23 17.05 -10.34
CA ASN A 129 6.50 17.76 -10.08
C ASN A 129 6.44 19.32 -10.18
N ASN A 130 5.34 19.95 -9.75
CA ASN A 130 5.08 21.40 -9.86
C ASN A 130 5.02 21.94 -11.31
N GLU A 131 4.81 21.08 -12.30
CA GLU A 131 4.47 21.49 -13.66
C GLU A 131 3.03 22.02 -13.72
N ALA A 132 2.71 22.72 -14.80
CA ALA A 132 1.34 23.18 -15.06
C ALA A 132 0.39 21.97 -15.22
N PRO A 133 -0.86 22.07 -14.76
CA PRO A 133 -1.85 21.03 -14.97
C PRO A 133 -2.00 20.69 -16.45
N LYS A 134 -1.99 19.39 -16.77
CA LYS A 134 -2.17 18.86 -18.12
C LYS A 134 -3.53 18.19 -18.22
N ASP A 135 -4.36 18.61 -19.17
CA ASP A 135 -5.59 17.89 -19.49
C ASP A 135 -5.26 16.52 -20.12
N ILE A 136 -5.84 15.47 -19.54
CA ILE A 136 -5.62 14.08 -19.93
C ILE A 136 -6.93 13.31 -20.04
N VAL A 137 -8.08 13.99 -20.16
CA VAL A 137 -9.40 13.33 -20.19
C VAL A 137 -9.51 12.20 -21.23
N ASN A 138 -8.86 12.37 -22.38
CA ASN A 138 -8.84 11.40 -23.47
C ASN A 138 -7.56 10.55 -23.52
N ALA A 139 -6.65 10.71 -22.56
CA ALA A 139 -5.41 9.95 -22.53
C ALA A 139 -5.68 8.51 -22.07
N SER A 140 -5.01 7.59 -22.75
CA SER A 140 -4.85 6.21 -22.28
C SER A 140 -3.99 6.16 -21.01
N LEU A 141 -4.06 5.05 -20.29
CA LEU A 141 -3.21 4.82 -19.12
C LEU A 141 -1.72 4.86 -19.49
N GLU A 142 -1.36 4.33 -20.65
CA GLU A 142 0.01 4.41 -21.17
C GLU A 142 0.47 5.85 -21.40
N GLU A 143 -0.35 6.68 -22.05
CA GLU A 143 -0.05 8.11 -22.29
C GLU A 143 -0.04 8.95 -21.00
N ALA A 144 -0.84 8.55 -20.01
CA ALA A 144 -0.85 9.12 -18.67
C ALA A 144 0.34 8.63 -17.81
N GLY A 145 1.18 7.74 -18.35
CA GLY A 145 2.39 7.25 -17.71
C GLY A 145 2.15 6.22 -16.62
N PHE A 146 1.04 5.48 -16.65
CA PHE A 146 0.79 4.39 -15.72
C PHE A 146 1.75 3.23 -15.99
N GLU A 147 2.50 2.85 -14.96
CA GLU A 147 3.37 1.69 -14.97
C GLU A 147 2.58 0.39 -14.71
N SER A 148 3.27 -0.75 -14.66
CA SER A 148 2.62 -2.05 -14.44
C SER A 148 1.89 -2.14 -13.10
N HIS A 149 2.35 -1.41 -12.08
CA HIS A 149 1.76 -1.41 -10.73
C HIS A 149 1.71 0.01 -10.18
N GLU A 150 0.49 0.52 -10.02
CA GLU A 150 0.25 1.87 -9.53
C GLU A 150 -0.55 1.82 -8.23
N MET A 151 -0.18 2.71 -7.30
CA MET A 151 -0.86 2.82 -6.01
C MET A 151 -1.21 4.28 -5.73
N PHE A 152 -2.50 4.52 -5.54
CA PHE A 152 -3.04 5.84 -5.27
C PHE A 152 -3.75 5.90 -3.92
N ILE A 153 -3.76 7.09 -3.35
CA ILE A 153 -4.60 7.47 -2.23
C ILE A 153 -5.71 8.35 -2.82
N LEU A 154 -6.97 7.94 -2.63
CA LEU A 154 -8.10 8.76 -2.98
C LEU A 154 -8.25 9.90 -1.96
N ARG A 155 -8.46 11.11 -2.48
CA ARG A 155 -8.91 12.29 -1.74
C ARG A 155 -10.18 12.81 -2.41
N CYS A 156 -11.17 13.12 -1.60
CA CYS A 156 -12.41 13.74 -2.05
C CYS A 156 -12.46 15.10 -1.34
N ASP A 157 -12.45 16.19 -2.10
CA ASP A 157 -12.35 17.56 -1.60
C ASP A 157 -13.47 18.45 -2.19
#